data_AF-A0A1M6JAB2-F1
#
_entry.id   AF-A0A1M6JAB2-F1
#
_cell.length_a   1.000
_cell.length_b   1.000
_cell.length_c   1.000
_cell.angle_alpha   90.00
_cell.angle_beta   90.00
_cell.angle_gamma   90.00
#
_symmetry.space_group_name_H-M   'P 1'
#
loop_
_entity.id
_entity.type
_entity.pdbx_description
1 polymer ?
#
loop_
_entity_poly.entity_id
_entity_poly.type
_entity_poly.pdbx_seq_one_letter_code
_entity_poly.pdbx_strand_id
1 'polypeptide(L)'
;MSPRPNPRPRRPQVSPTELHRRWLQLVDVDGPFLSIPALRRVYPQGIATPDVALLAELKTAKQAFEQTWDAWSTGATTAESYRSARDEWVELVLRRTFGWGQHLTTADPHVTVSSPNQRVHTTSTGAFRRGETTHALTLVVDPVRSLRDLVDDGWAANHIDRMEALLRTSGVPVGVVTDGRWWALVSAQPGIAVASGVVDSQTWVEEPATRDALAALVSPIRLAGGRPEDQLPAMFADSVTAAEEITDALGRQVRRAVELLVQSFSETADEARRRGEPDPLPEDPADVYTAAVTVMMQVVFLLFAEERDLLPESALFNSAYGLTGQLDQLRQRERDESPEALDATSALWHRLLATARALHAGATFEDLRIPAYGGSLFDPDRFPFLTALTPRGTLALAVDDLVMMHVLDASRWPTCPARAAAPSRFATSTSSRSATSTRACSATTAAWPIRPSSGSSAGPGRSPRSPSQS
;
A
#
# COMPACT_ATOMS: atom_id res chain seq x y z
N MET A 1 -55.66 -17.06 13.54
CA MET A 1 -54.43 -16.28 13.83
C MET A 1 -53.53 -16.35 12.62
N SER A 2 -53.46 -15.29 11.82
CA SER A 2 -52.55 -15.24 10.68
C SER A 2 -51.10 -15.06 11.18
N PRO A 3 -50.12 -15.82 10.68
CA PRO A 3 -48.74 -15.68 11.12
C PRO A 3 -48.17 -14.34 10.64
N ARG A 4 -47.52 -13.60 11.55
CA ARG A 4 -46.85 -12.34 11.24
C ARG A 4 -45.72 -12.59 10.23
N PRO A 5 -45.55 -11.74 9.20
CA PRO A 5 -44.46 -11.88 8.26
C PRO A 5 -43.13 -11.63 8.97
N ASN A 6 -42.18 -12.56 8.76
CA ASN A 6 -40.83 -12.50 9.31
C ASN A 6 -40.13 -11.20 8.85
N PRO A 7 -39.45 -10.45 9.73
CA PRO A 7 -38.70 -9.27 9.32
C PRO A 7 -37.58 -9.70 8.37
N ARG A 8 -37.56 -9.11 7.17
CA ARG A 8 -36.49 -9.33 6.19
C ARG A 8 -35.14 -8.96 6.84
N PRO A 9 -34.07 -9.76 6.67
CA PRO A 9 -32.75 -9.41 7.18
C PRO A 9 -32.32 -8.08 6.56
N ARG A 10 -32.03 -7.08 7.40
CA ARG A 10 -31.46 -5.79 6.98
C ARG A 10 -30.15 -6.09 6.25
N ARG A 11 -30.07 -5.71 4.97
CA ARG A 11 -28.78 -5.68 4.25
C ARG A 11 -27.80 -4.84 5.10
N PRO A 12 -26.57 -5.32 5.34
CA PRO A 12 -25.60 -4.53 6.08
C PRO A 12 -25.36 -3.21 5.34
N GLN A 13 -25.63 -2.08 6.01
CA GLN A 13 -25.31 -0.77 5.47
C GLN A 13 -23.79 -0.66 5.36
N VAL A 14 -23.29 -0.35 4.16
CA VAL A 14 -21.86 -0.16 3.92
C VAL A 14 -21.41 1.05 4.76
N SER A 15 -20.41 0.86 5.61
CA SER A 15 -19.91 1.95 6.46
C SER A 15 -19.27 3.06 5.60
N PRO A 16 -19.30 4.33 6.03
CA PRO A 16 -18.65 5.42 5.30
C PRO A 16 -17.15 5.19 5.06
N THR A 17 -16.46 4.56 6.02
CA THR A 17 -15.06 4.11 5.88
C THR A 17 -14.89 3.19 4.66
N GLU A 18 -15.81 2.24 4.50
CA GLU A 18 -15.77 1.27 3.40
C GLU A 18 -16.15 1.93 2.06
N LEU A 19 -17.08 2.89 2.07
CA LEU A 19 -17.38 3.69 0.87
C LEU A 19 -16.15 4.45 0.39
N HIS A 20 -15.41 5.11 1.30
CA HIS A 20 -14.18 5.82 0.97
C HIS A 20 -13.07 4.89 0.46
N ARG A 21 -12.92 3.72 1.08
CA ARG A 21 -11.94 2.71 0.65
C ARG A 21 -12.20 2.23 -0.77
N ARG A 22 -13.46 1.96 -1.13
CA ARG A 22 -13.81 1.39 -2.45
C ARG A 22 -13.38 2.25 -3.61
N TRP A 23 -13.66 3.55 -3.57
CA TRP A 23 -13.26 4.43 -4.68
C TRP A 23 -11.75 4.70 -4.67
N LEU A 24 -11.12 4.82 -3.50
CA LEU A 24 -9.66 4.98 -3.39
C LEU A 24 -8.89 3.81 -4.00
N GLN A 25 -9.41 2.58 -3.92
CA GLN A 25 -8.82 1.39 -4.56
C GLN A 25 -8.82 1.44 -6.09
N LEU A 26 -9.62 2.32 -6.69
CA LEU A 26 -9.71 2.53 -8.12
C LEU A 26 -8.82 3.69 -8.60
N VAL A 27 -8.20 4.41 -7.66
CA VAL A 27 -7.26 5.50 -7.96
C VAL A 27 -5.85 4.93 -8.02
N ASP A 28 -5.14 5.22 -9.11
CA ASP A 28 -3.71 4.98 -9.20
C ASP A 28 -2.99 6.12 -8.45
N VAL A 29 -2.61 5.84 -7.20
CA VAL A 29 -2.02 6.81 -6.27
C VAL A 29 -0.50 6.78 -6.28
N ASP A 30 0.10 7.95 -6.13
CA ASP A 30 1.51 8.12 -5.84
C ASP A 30 1.69 9.18 -4.75
N GLY A 31 2.56 8.90 -3.78
CA GLY A 31 2.67 9.65 -2.54
C GLY A 31 1.45 9.52 -1.60
N PRO A 32 1.46 10.26 -0.47
CA PRO A 32 0.38 10.25 0.52
C PRO A 32 -0.85 11.03 0.02
N PHE A 33 -1.64 10.43 -0.87
CA PHE A 33 -2.79 11.06 -1.52
C PHE A 33 -3.89 11.50 -0.55
N LEU A 34 -4.81 10.63 -0.17
CA LEU A 34 -5.89 10.96 0.77
C LEU A 34 -6.11 9.82 1.75
N SER A 35 -6.01 10.14 3.03
CA SER A 35 -6.23 9.20 4.11
C SER A 35 -7.72 9.06 4.43
N ILE A 36 -8.14 7.86 4.83
CA ILE A 36 -9.53 7.61 5.27
C ILE A 36 -9.92 8.53 6.45
N PRO A 37 -9.06 8.80 7.46
CA PRO A 37 -9.37 9.77 8.51
C PRO A 37 -9.67 11.17 7.98
N ALA A 38 -8.84 11.71 7.08
CA ALA A 38 -9.07 13.04 6.48
C ALA A 38 -10.39 13.08 5.70
N LEU A 39 -10.69 12.03 4.92
CA LEU A 39 -11.95 11.92 4.19
C LEU A 39 -13.16 11.82 5.11
N ARG A 40 -13.09 11.07 6.22
CA ARG A 40 -14.21 10.95 7.18
C ARG A 40 -14.46 12.23 7.96
N ARG A 41 -13.43 13.03 8.19
CA ARG A 41 -13.58 14.34 8.85
C ARG A 41 -14.44 15.28 8.00
N VAL A 42 -14.20 15.32 6.69
CA VAL A 42 -14.91 16.21 5.76
C VAL A 42 -16.21 15.59 5.22
N TYR A 43 -16.22 14.28 4.98
CA TYR A 43 -17.33 13.49 4.44
C TYR A 43 -17.70 12.33 5.37
N PRO A 44 -18.24 12.61 6.57
CA PRO A 44 -18.54 11.59 7.58
C PRO A 44 -19.63 10.59 7.14
N GLN A 45 -20.51 10.99 6.22
CA GLN A 45 -21.59 10.17 5.68
C GLN A 45 -21.27 9.58 4.29
N GLY A 46 -20.01 9.72 3.83
CA GLY A 46 -19.64 9.44 2.44
C GLY A 46 -19.89 10.64 1.52
N ILE A 47 -19.55 10.45 0.25
CA ILE A 47 -19.65 11.50 -0.77
C ILE A 47 -21.03 11.42 -1.42
N ALA A 48 -21.70 12.57 -1.52
CA ALA A 48 -23.03 12.66 -2.10
C ALA A 48 -22.98 12.51 -3.62
N THR A 49 -23.95 11.79 -4.18
CA THR A 49 -24.11 11.67 -5.63
C THR A 49 -24.65 12.99 -6.21
N PRO A 50 -24.13 13.44 -7.37
CA PRO A 50 -24.65 14.61 -8.08
C PRO A 50 -26.11 14.46 -8.52
N ASP A 51 -26.71 15.59 -8.90
CA ASP A 51 -28.09 15.63 -9.39
C ASP A 51 -28.31 14.80 -10.67
N VAL A 52 -29.50 14.22 -10.81
CA VAL A 52 -29.85 13.31 -11.91
C VAL A 52 -29.78 14.01 -13.27
N ALA A 53 -30.14 15.29 -13.36
CA ALA A 53 -30.07 16.03 -14.63
C ALA A 53 -28.61 16.23 -15.07
N LEU A 54 -27.72 16.56 -14.12
CA LEU A 54 -26.29 16.67 -14.38
C LEU A 54 -25.68 15.33 -14.82
N LEU A 55 -26.10 14.22 -14.22
CA LEU A 55 -25.65 12.88 -14.62
C LEU A 55 -26.09 12.52 -16.05
N ALA A 56 -27.29 12.93 -16.46
CA ALA A 56 -27.78 12.72 -17.82
C ALA A 56 -27.01 13.56 -18.87
N GLU A 57 -26.73 14.83 -18.55
CA GLU A 57 -25.89 15.72 -19.35
C GLU A 57 -24.48 15.12 -19.52
N LEU A 58 -23.85 14.73 -18.42
CA LEU A 58 -22.52 14.11 -18.41
C LEU A 58 -22.48 12.82 -19.22
N LYS A 59 -23.49 11.95 -19.09
CA LYS A 59 -23.57 10.70 -19.84
C LYS A 59 -23.62 10.96 -21.35
N THR A 60 -24.40 11.95 -21.77
CA THR A 60 -24.53 12.30 -23.20
C THR A 60 -23.21 12.84 -23.76
N ALA A 61 -22.55 13.74 -23.01
CA ALA A 61 -21.26 14.28 -23.40
C ALA A 61 -20.16 13.20 -23.45
N LYS A 62 -20.15 12.28 -22.46
CA LYS A 62 -19.22 11.14 -22.43
C LYS A 62 -19.39 10.26 -23.68
N GLN A 63 -20.63 9.95 -24.06
CA GLN A 63 -20.90 9.14 -25.25
C GLN A 63 -20.37 9.79 -26.53
N ALA A 64 -20.51 11.11 -26.69
CA ALA A 64 -19.96 11.83 -27.84
C ALA A 64 -18.42 11.82 -27.87
N PHE A 65 -17.80 12.02 -26.72
CA PHE A 65 -16.34 11.92 -26.57
C PHE A 65 -15.83 10.51 -26.88
N GLU A 66 -16.47 9.46 -26.34
CA GLU A 66 -16.07 8.07 -26.55
C GLU A 66 -16.14 7.66 -28.02
N GLN A 67 -17.19 8.07 -28.74
CA GLN A 67 -17.29 7.84 -30.19
C GLN A 67 -16.11 8.45 -30.95
N THR A 68 -15.70 9.66 -30.56
CA THR A 68 -14.56 10.36 -31.19
C THR A 68 -13.23 9.73 -30.80
N TRP A 69 -13.09 9.31 -29.54
CA TRP A 69 -11.92 8.57 -29.04
C TRP A 69 -11.74 7.24 -29.79
N ASP A 70 -12.81 6.47 -29.97
CA ASP A 70 -12.78 5.19 -30.69
C ASP A 70 -12.45 5.40 -32.17
N ALA A 71 -13.04 6.41 -32.81
CA ALA A 71 -12.70 6.78 -34.18
C ALA A 71 -11.24 7.21 -34.30
N TRP A 72 -10.69 7.94 -33.33
CA TRP A 72 -9.30 8.39 -33.35
C TRP A 72 -8.32 7.22 -33.14
N SER A 73 -8.60 6.36 -32.16
CA SER A 73 -7.75 5.20 -31.83
C SER A 73 -7.68 4.17 -32.96
N THR A 74 -8.72 4.11 -33.80
CA THR A 74 -8.77 3.26 -35.00
C THR A 74 -8.25 3.95 -36.28
N GLY A 75 -7.87 5.23 -36.20
CA GLY A 75 -7.39 6.03 -37.33
C GLY A 75 -8.48 6.52 -38.28
N ALA A 76 -9.75 6.45 -37.88
CA ALA A 76 -10.91 6.89 -38.66
C ALA A 76 -11.19 8.41 -38.57
N THR A 77 -10.56 9.13 -37.64
CA THR A 77 -10.63 10.61 -37.56
C THR A 77 -9.26 11.24 -37.33
N THR A 78 -9.19 12.57 -37.44
CA THR A 78 -7.97 13.36 -37.28
C THR A 78 -7.68 13.69 -35.81
N ALA A 79 -6.41 13.97 -35.50
CA ALA A 79 -6.01 14.46 -34.17
C ALA A 79 -6.69 15.79 -33.79
N GLU A 80 -7.02 16.63 -34.77
CA GLU A 80 -7.71 17.91 -34.52
C GLU A 80 -9.17 17.70 -34.10
N SER A 81 -9.88 16.81 -34.80
CA SER A 81 -11.25 16.43 -34.41
C SER A 81 -11.29 15.84 -33.00
N TYR A 82 -10.27 15.04 -32.66
CA TYR A 82 -10.12 14.50 -31.32
C TYR A 82 -9.92 15.62 -30.27
N ARG A 83 -8.97 16.55 -30.51
CA ARG A 83 -8.70 17.67 -29.59
C ARG A 83 -9.93 18.52 -29.36
N SER A 84 -10.69 18.84 -30.41
CA SER A 84 -11.94 19.58 -30.27
C SER A 84 -12.95 18.86 -29.36
N ALA A 85 -13.16 17.55 -29.57
CA ALA A 85 -14.07 16.75 -28.75
C ALA A 85 -13.57 16.59 -27.30
N ARG A 86 -12.26 16.44 -27.11
CA ARG A 86 -11.60 16.40 -25.79
C ARG A 86 -11.85 17.71 -25.05
N ASP A 87 -11.61 18.85 -25.70
CA ASP A 87 -11.68 20.16 -25.07
C ASP A 87 -13.13 20.49 -24.66
N GLU A 88 -14.12 20.18 -25.50
CA GLU A 88 -15.55 20.28 -25.17
C GLU A 88 -15.93 19.39 -23.98
N TRP A 89 -15.46 18.13 -23.97
CA TRP A 89 -15.68 17.19 -22.88
C TRP A 89 -15.06 17.69 -21.56
N VAL A 90 -13.80 18.10 -21.61
CA VAL A 90 -13.05 18.59 -20.44
C VAL A 90 -13.70 19.87 -19.91
N GLU A 91 -14.10 20.81 -20.77
CA GLU A 91 -14.77 22.04 -20.36
C GLU A 91 -16.10 21.74 -19.66
N LEU A 92 -16.91 20.81 -20.18
CA LEU A 92 -18.16 20.39 -19.55
C LEU A 92 -17.90 19.78 -18.17
N VAL A 93 -16.94 18.87 -18.04
CA VAL A 93 -16.59 18.26 -16.75
C VAL A 93 -16.12 19.31 -15.74
N LEU A 94 -15.18 20.18 -16.12
CA LEU A 94 -14.65 21.22 -15.23
C LEU A 94 -15.76 22.20 -14.81
N ARG A 95 -16.56 22.70 -15.75
CA ARG A 95 -17.58 23.73 -15.45
C ARG A 95 -18.79 23.16 -14.72
N ARG A 96 -19.28 22.00 -15.15
CA ARG A 96 -20.58 21.44 -14.71
C ARG A 96 -20.39 20.39 -13.63
N THR A 97 -19.57 19.37 -13.87
CA THR A 97 -19.37 18.25 -12.94
C THR A 97 -18.56 18.66 -11.71
N PHE A 98 -17.45 19.36 -11.90
CA PHE A 98 -16.65 19.91 -10.80
C PHE A 98 -17.22 21.22 -10.27
N GLY A 99 -18.17 21.82 -10.98
CA GLY A 99 -18.89 23.01 -10.54
C GLY A 99 -18.07 24.30 -10.62
N TRP A 100 -17.00 24.36 -11.43
CA TRP A 100 -16.18 25.56 -11.52
C TRP A 100 -16.93 26.72 -12.20
N GLY A 101 -17.86 26.43 -13.12
CA GLY A 101 -18.68 27.43 -13.79
C GLY A 101 -17.86 28.62 -14.32
N GLN A 102 -18.19 29.83 -13.84
CA GLN A 102 -17.52 31.08 -14.19
C GLN A 102 -16.11 31.25 -13.57
N HIS A 103 -15.74 30.41 -12.60
CA HIS A 103 -14.43 30.44 -11.94
C HIS A 103 -13.36 29.70 -12.73
N LEU A 104 -13.73 28.89 -13.73
CA LEU A 104 -12.79 28.33 -14.69
C LEU A 104 -12.34 29.43 -15.65
N THR A 105 -11.04 29.72 -15.63
CA THR A 105 -10.37 30.66 -16.54
C THR A 105 -9.39 29.90 -17.42
N THR A 106 -9.51 30.10 -18.73
CA THR A 106 -8.62 29.54 -19.76
C THR A 106 -7.79 30.64 -20.43
N ALA A 107 -7.91 31.88 -19.94
CA ALA A 107 -7.16 33.04 -20.41
C ALA A 107 -6.07 33.42 -19.42
N ASP A 108 -5.09 34.19 -19.90
CA ASP A 108 -3.90 34.61 -19.16
C ASP A 108 -4.17 35.20 -17.75
N PRO A 109 -3.20 35.09 -16.81
CA PRO A 109 -1.86 34.57 -17.02
C PRO A 109 -1.76 33.04 -16.82
N HIS A 110 -1.15 32.38 -17.79
CA HIS A 110 -0.73 31.00 -17.64
C HIS A 110 0.63 30.91 -16.93
N VAL A 111 0.83 29.85 -16.14
CA VAL A 111 2.12 29.55 -15.51
C VAL A 111 2.91 28.69 -16.49
N THR A 112 4.17 29.04 -16.73
CA THR A 112 5.07 28.27 -17.59
C THR A 112 6.27 27.77 -16.82
N VAL A 113 6.60 26.50 -17.00
CA VAL A 113 7.82 25.89 -16.51
C VAL A 113 8.66 25.38 -17.67
N SER A 114 9.96 25.24 -17.42
CA SER A 114 10.92 24.79 -18.41
C SER A 114 11.67 23.57 -17.89
N SER A 115 12.10 22.70 -18.81
CA SER A 115 13.02 21.63 -18.51
C SER A 115 14.34 22.17 -17.93
N PRO A 116 15.15 21.34 -17.23
CA PRO A 116 16.43 21.79 -16.66
C PRO A 116 17.40 22.41 -17.69
N ASN A 117 17.32 21.98 -18.95
CA ASN A 117 18.13 22.51 -20.06
C ASN A 117 17.45 23.69 -20.80
N GLN A 118 16.28 24.16 -20.33
CA GLN A 118 15.49 25.25 -20.88
C GLN A 118 15.04 25.09 -22.34
N ARG A 119 14.98 23.85 -22.86
CA ARG A 119 14.59 23.57 -24.25
C ARG A 119 13.12 23.22 -24.44
N VAL A 120 12.52 22.63 -23.41
CA VAL A 120 11.13 22.19 -23.42
C VAL A 120 10.38 23.05 -22.41
N HIS A 121 9.21 23.54 -22.81
CA HIS A 121 8.36 24.35 -21.95
C HIS A 121 7.01 23.67 -21.79
N THR A 122 6.38 23.85 -20.64
CA THR A 122 5.00 23.41 -20.40
C THR A 122 4.26 24.53 -19.70
N THR A 123 3.07 24.85 -20.22
CA THR A 123 2.25 25.96 -19.77
C THR A 123 0.90 25.42 -19.31
N SER A 124 0.42 25.86 -18.14
CA SER A 124 -0.91 25.49 -17.65
C SER A 124 -1.98 25.91 -18.65
N THR A 125 -2.94 25.05 -18.99
CA THR A 125 -4.01 25.36 -19.94
C THR A 125 -5.13 26.21 -19.34
N GLY A 126 -5.23 26.27 -18.02
CA GLY A 126 -6.24 27.06 -17.32
C GLY A 126 -6.08 27.01 -15.82
N ALA A 127 -7.06 27.57 -15.12
CA ALA A 127 -7.06 27.64 -13.67
C ALA A 127 -8.48 27.76 -13.10
N PHE A 128 -8.64 27.40 -11.83
CA PHE A 128 -9.77 27.80 -11.00
C PHE A 128 -9.39 29.04 -10.21
N ARG A 129 -10.09 30.16 -10.45
CA ARG A 129 -9.82 31.45 -9.82
C ARG A 129 -11.04 31.99 -9.09
N ARG A 130 -10.84 32.45 -7.85
CA ARG A 130 -11.87 33.12 -7.05
C ARG A 130 -11.35 34.49 -6.63
N GLY A 131 -11.91 35.55 -7.21
CA GLY A 131 -11.33 36.89 -7.11
C GLY A 131 -9.98 36.94 -7.84
N GLU A 132 -8.97 37.53 -7.22
CA GLU A 132 -7.60 37.61 -7.75
C GLU A 132 -6.75 36.35 -7.45
N THR A 133 -7.27 35.41 -6.65
CA THR A 133 -6.52 34.26 -6.17
C THR A 133 -6.79 33.01 -7.01
N THR A 134 -5.72 32.39 -7.48
CA THR A 134 -5.76 31.07 -8.14
C THR A 134 -5.65 29.97 -7.09
N HIS A 135 -6.59 29.02 -7.09
CA HIS A 135 -6.59 27.92 -6.12
C HIS A 135 -6.30 26.55 -6.75
N ALA A 136 -6.50 26.40 -8.07
CA ALA A 136 -6.06 25.20 -8.79
C ALA A 136 -5.61 25.55 -10.22
N LEU A 137 -4.64 24.81 -10.75
CA LEU A 137 -4.24 24.86 -12.16
C LEU A 137 -4.83 23.68 -12.94
N THR A 138 -5.01 23.84 -14.25
CA THR A 138 -5.33 22.75 -15.17
C THR A 138 -4.27 22.61 -16.24
N LEU A 139 -4.02 21.37 -16.67
CA LEU A 139 -3.14 21.03 -17.78
C LEU A 139 -3.84 19.98 -18.66
N VAL A 140 -4.35 20.43 -19.80
CA VAL A 140 -4.94 19.57 -20.83
C VAL A 140 -3.85 19.17 -21.82
N VAL A 141 -3.69 17.87 -22.05
CA VAL A 141 -2.59 17.29 -22.84
C VAL A 141 -3.12 16.42 -23.98
N ASP A 142 -2.27 16.14 -24.96
CA ASP A 142 -2.60 15.19 -26.02
C ASP A 142 -2.74 13.76 -25.49
N PRO A 143 -3.45 12.86 -26.21
CA PRO A 143 -3.73 11.50 -25.75
C PRO A 143 -2.50 10.73 -25.32
N VAL A 144 -2.60 10.11 -24.16
CA VAL A 144 -1.53 9.24 -23.63
C VAL A 144 -2.05 7.86 -23.27
N ARG A 145 -1.13 6.90 -23.21
CA ARG A 145 -1.44 5.58 -22.63
C ARG A 145 -1.59 5.68 -21.12
N SER A 146 -0.72 6.45 -20.48
CA SER A 146 -0.76 6.79 -19.07
C SER A 146 -0.20 8.18 -18.83
N LEU A 147 -0.79 8.93 -17.89
CA LEU A 147 -0.25 10.22 -17.44
C LEU A 147 1.08 10.07 -16.68
N ARG A 148 1.43 8.84 -16.25
CA ARG A 148 2.69 8.51 -15.57
C ARG A 148 3.83 8.16 -16.53
N ASP A 149 3.53 7.96 -17.81
CA ASP A 149 4.56 7.68 -18.80
C ASP A 149 5.42 8.94 -19.03
N LEU A 150 6.73 8.74 -19.20
CA LEU A 150 7.62 9.82 -19.60
C LEU A 150 7.22 10.34 -20.99
N VAL A 151 7.30 11.66 -21.15
CA VAL A 151 7.07 12.30 -22.45
C VAL A 151 8.35 12.23 -23.29
N ASP A 152 8.22 11.80 -24.54
CA ASP A 152 9.34 11.67 -25.47
C ASP A 152 9.67 13.00 -26.18
N ASP A 153 10.00 14.04 -25.39
CA ASP A 153 10.38 15.37 -25.88
C ASP A 153 11.75 15.85 -25.37
N GLY A 154 12.49 14.95 -24.70
CA GLY A 154 13.81 15.23 -24.14
C GLY A 154 13.79 15.85 -22.73
N TRP A 155 12.62 16.08 -22.14
CA TRP A 155 12.47 16.32 -20.71
C TRP A 155 12.03 15.03 -20.02
N ALA A 156 12.92 14.45 -19.21
CA ALA A 156 12.66 13.24 -18.41
C ALA A 156 11.67 13.50 -17.25
N ALA A 157 10.44 13.85 -17.59
CA ALA A 157 9.34 14.16 -16.69
C ALA A 157 8.02 13.74 -17.35
N ASN A 158 7.16 13.06 -16.59
CA ASN A 158 5.79 12.75 -17.02
C ASN A 158 4.88 13.99 -16.86
N HIS A 159 3.60 13.88 -17.22
CA HIS A 159 2.66 15.02 -17.14
C HIS A 159 2.32 15.45 -15.71
N ILE A 160 2.39 14.52 -14.74
CA ILE A 160 2.19 14.79 -13.31
C ILE A 160 3.38 15.59 -12.76
N ASP A 161 4.62 15.21 -13.10
CA ASP A 161 5.84 15.91 -12.69
C ASP A 161 5.87 17.34 -13.25
N ARG A 162 5.40 17.54 -14.48
CA ARG A 162 5.26 18.87 -15.09
C ARG A 162 4.23 19.72 -14.35
N MET A 163 3.11 19.12 -13.95
CA MET A 163 2.13 19.81 -13.09
C MET A 163 2.72 20.13 -11.72
N GLU A 164 3.46 19.21 -11.10
CA GLU A 164 4.19 19.50 -9.85
C GLU A 164 5.09 20.74 -10.00
N ALA A 165 5.88 20.80 -11.08
CA ALA A 165 6.73 21.95 -11.36
C ALA A 165 5.92 23.25 -11.50
N LEU A 166 4.78 23.21 -12.20
CA LEU A 166 3.86 24.35 -12.34
C LEU A 166 3.32 24.83 -10.98
N LEU A 167 2.89 23.89 -10.13
CA LEU A 167 2.38 24.18 -8.78
C LEU A 167 3.46 24.79 -7.89
N ARG A 168 4.67 24.23 -7.89
CA ARG A 168 5.80 24.78 -7.13
C ARG A 168 6.20 26.17 -7.58
N THR A 169 6.22 26.42 -8.89
CA THR A 169 6.61 27.72 -9.46
C THR A 169 5.57 28.80 -9.18
N SER A 170 4.28 28.44 -9.18
CA SER A 170 3.18 29.38 -8.96
C SER A 170 2.78 29.56 -7.49
N GLY A 171 3.14 28.62 -6.62
CA GLY A 171 2.66 28.55 -5.24
C GLY A 171 1.20 28.09 -5.11
N VAL A 172 0.57 27.65 -6.20
CA VAL A 172 -0.80 27.09 -6.19
C VAL A 172 -0.74 25.65 -5.66
N PRO A 173 -1.60 25.25 -4.70
CA PRO A 173 -1.43 23.98 -3.97
C PRO A 173 -1.93 22.73 -4.71
N VAL A 174 -2.81 22.90 -5.73
CA VAL A 174 -3.54 21.80 -6.38
C VAL A 174 -3.54 21.99 -7.90
N GLY A 175 -3.42 20.88 -8.64
CA GLY A 175 -3.49 20.84 -10.09
C GLY A 175 -4.34 19.68 -10.60
N VAL A 176 -4.99 19.87 -11.74
CA VAL A 176 -5.71 18.82 -12.48
C VAL A 176 -5.04 18.62 -13.84
N VAL A 177 -4.62 17.39 -14.14
CA VAL A 177 -4.04 17.04 -15.44
C VAL A 177 -4.99 16.09 -16.17
N THR A 178 -5.24 16.30 -17.45
CA THR A 178 -6.10 15.40 -18.21
C THR A 178 -5.80 15.37 -19.70
N ASP A 179 -5.94 14.21 -20.32
CA ASP A 179 -6.03 14.05 -21.78
C ASP A 179 -7.49 13.85 -22.24
N GLY A 180 -8.47 14.06 -21.35
CA GLY A 180 -9.90 13.77 -21.53
C GLY A 180 -10.31 12.41 -20.95
N ARG A 181 -9.48 11.38 -21.13
CA ARG A 181 -9.71 10.03 -20.58
C ARG A 181 -9.15 9.92 -19.17
N TRP A 182 -7.87 10.15 -19.02
CA TRP A 182 -7.18 10.10 -17.73
C TRP A 182 -7.34 11.43 -17.02
N TRP A 183 -7.66 11.38 -15.73
CA TRP A 183 -7.77 12.56 -14.88
C TRP A 183 -6.89 12.38 -13.66
N ALA A 184 -5.86 13.21 -13.54
CA ALA A 184 -4.99 13.25 -12.37
C ALA A 184 -5.32 14.45 -11.49
N LEU A 185 -5.46 14.20 -10.20
CA LEU A 185 -5.40 15.24 -9.17
C LEU A 185 -4.01 15.24 -8.57
N VAL A 186 -3.34 16.40 -8.55
CA VAL A 186 -1.98 16.58 -8.04
C VAL A 186 -2.00 17.61 -6.93
N SER A 187 -1.33 17.34 -5.81
CA SER A 187 -1.04 18.35 -4.79
C SER A 187 0.45 18.45 -4.57
N ALA A 188 0.95 19.68 -4.65
CA ALA A 188 2.34 20.01 -4.39
C ALA A 188 2.37 21.30 -3.57
N GLN A 189 2.57 21.15 -2.26
CA GLN A 189 2.60 22.26 -1.31
C GLN A 189 4.02 22.44 -0.75
N PRO A 190 4.44 23.66 -0.40
CA PRO A 190 5.72 23.88 0.26
C PRO A 190 5.81 23.09 1.57
N GLY A 191 6.88 22.30 1.73
CA GLY A 191 7.13 21.54 2.96
C GLY A 191 6.27 20.29 3.17
N ILE A 192 5.40 19.93 2.22
CA ILE A 192 4.57 18.72 2.28
C ILE A 192 4.95 17.79 1.13
N ALA A 193 4.93 16.47 1.39
CA ALA A 193 5.16 15.47 0.35
C ALA A 193 4.15 15.61 -0.79
N VAL A 194 4.63 15.49 -2.03
CA VAL A 194 3.78 15.55 -3.22
C VAL A 194 2.90 14.31 -3.24
N ALA A 195 1.66 14.49 -3.67
CA ALA A 195 0.78 13.37 -3.91
C ALA A 195 -0.01 13.56 -5.20
N SER A 196 -0.28 12.44 -5.86
CA SER A 196 -1.12 12.41 -7.06
C SER A 196 -2.04 11.20 -7.05
N GLY A 197 -3.20 11.35 -7.67
CA GLY A 197 -4.16 10.26 -7.87
C GLY A 197 -4.75 10.34 -9.26
N VAL A 198 -4.62 9.26 -10.03
CA VAL A 198 -5.10 9.17 -11.42
C VAL A 198 -6.33 8.27 -11.49
N VAL A 199 -7.35 8.69 -12.24
CA VAL A 199 -8.57 7.92 -12.49
C VAL A 199 -8.89 7.85 -13.99
N ASP A 200 -9.59 6.80 -14.40
CA ASP A 200 -10.04 6.60 -15.79
C ASP A 200 -11.50 7.05 -15.96
N SER A 201 -11.76 8.05 -16.80
CA SER A 201 -13.12 8.53 -17.08
C SER A 201 -13.97 7.50 -17.81
N GLN A 202 -13.37 6.51 -18.50
CA GLN A 202 -14.13 5.45 -19.17
C GLN A 202 -14.98 4.66 -18.17
N THR A 203 -14.48 4.47 -16.95
CA THR A 203 -15.14 3.72 -15.88
C THR A 203 -16.17 4.53 -15.09
N TRP A 204 -16.36 5.83 -15.35
CA TRP A 204 -17.24 6.69 -14.53
C TRP A 204 -18.73 6.31 -14.57
N VAL A 205 -19.15 5.47 -15.52
CA VAL A 205 -20.52 4.96 -15.59
C VAL A 205 -20.68 3.74 -14.69
N GLU A 206 -19.70 2.83 -14.71
CA GLU A 206 -19.64 1.60 -13.93
C GLU A 206 -19.27 1.89 -12.46
N GLU A 207 -18.35 2.84 -12.26
CA GLU A 207 -17.77 3.24 -10.98
C GLU A 207 -18.08 4.72 -10.67
N PRO A 208 -19.37 5.08 -10.46
CA PRO A 208 -19.78 6.46 -10.23
C PRO A 208 -19.20 7.06 -8.94
N ALA A 209 -18.84 6.22 -7.97
CA ALA A 209 -18.25 6.67 -6.70
C ALA A 209 -16.89 7.37 -6.91
N THR A 210 -16.08 6.91 -7.85
CA THR A 210 -14.77 7.52 -8.17
C THR A 210 -14.94 8.89 -8.82
N ARG A 211 -15.88 9.00 -9.77
CA ARG A 211 -16.26 10.29 -10.36
C ARG A 211 -16.76 11.26 -9.30
N ASP A 212 -17.70 10.83 -8.47
CA ASP A 212 -18.33 11.65 -7.44
C ASP A 212 -17.28 12.12 -6.43
N ALA A 213 -16.35 11.24 -6.06
CA ALA A 213 -15.23 11.58 -5.20
C ALA A 213 -14.33 12.64 -5.80
N LEU A 214 -13.88 12.46 -7.04
CA LEU A 214 -13.04 13.45 -7.72
C LEU A 214 -13.76 14.81 -7.79
N ALA A 215 -15.02 14.82 -8.24
CA ALA A 215 -15.83 16.03 -8.34
C ALA A 215 -16.02 16.74 -6.99
N ALA A 216 -16.25 15.99 -5.91
CA ALA A 216 -16.38 16.54 -4.58
C ALA A 216 -15.06 17.16 -4.09
N LEU A 217 -13.93 16.49 -4.32
CA LEU A 217 -12.60 16.94 -3.88
C LEU A 217 -12.17 18.24 -4.57
N VAL A 218 -12.43 18.38 -5.87
CA VAL A 218 -12.07 19.60 -6.64
C VAL A 218 -13.22 20.61 -6.75
N SER A 219 -14.27 20.45 -5.95
CA SER A 219 -15.40 21.40 -5.95
C SER A 219 -14.98 22.79 -5.42
N PRO A 220 -15.68 23.88 -5.81
CA PRO A 220 -15.36 25.24 -5.35
C PRO A 220 -15.27 25.40 -3.84
N ILE A 221 -16.12 24.68 -3.10
CA ILE A 221 -16.11 24.73 -1.62
C ILE A 221 -14.86 24.06 -1.03
N ARG A 222 -14.29 23.06 -1.70
CA ARG A 222 -13.05 22.40 -1.27
C ARG A 222 -11.79 23.11 -1.75
N LEU A 223 -11.84 23.82 -2.88
CA LEU A 223 -10.70 24.58 -3.38
C LEU A 223 -10.55 25.96 -2.72
N ALA A 224 -11.66 26.67 -2.50
CA ALA A 224 -11.61 28.08 -2.11
C ALA A 224 -12.75 28.51 -1.18
N GLY A 225 -13.48 27.57 -0.56
CA GLY A 225 -14.62 27.86 0.29
C GLY A 225 -14.61 27.11 1.62
N GLY A 226 -15.74 27.15 2.33
CA GLY A 226 -15.88 26.47 3.62
C GLY A 226 -14.86 26.92 4.66
N ARG A 227 -14.60 26.04 5.63
CA ARG A 227 -13.54 26.24 6.63
C ARG A 227 -12.18 25.88 6.03
N PRO A 228 -11.09 26.64 6.29
CA PRO A 228 -9.77 26.35 5.74
C PRO A 228 -9.29 24.92 6.01
N GLU A 229 -9.57 24.38 7.19
CA GLU A 229 -9.22 23.00 7.55
C GLU A 229 -9.98 21.95 6.74
N ASP A 230 -11.13 22.28 6.15
CA ASP A 230 -11.90 21.36 5.29
C ASP A 230 -11.53 21.49 3.81
N GLN A 231 -10.61 22.38 3.45
CA GLN A 231 -10.18 22.55 2.06
C GLN A 231 -9.23 21.43 1.63
N LEU A 232 -9.22 21.14 0.34
CA LEU A 232 -8.43 20.06 -0.25
C LEU A 232 -6.93 20.14 0.11
N PRO A 233 -6.25 21.31 0.08
CA PRO A 233 -4.86 21.40 0.51
C PRO A 233 -4.63 20.95 1.96
N ALA A 234 -5.52 21.31 2.89
CA ALA A 234 -5.47 20.88 4.28
C ALA A 234 -5.74 19.37 4.41
N MET A 235 -6.65 18.81 3.61
CA MET A 235 -6.90 17.37 3.58
C MET A 235 -5.66 16.57 3.13
N PHE A 236 -4.88 17.09 2.17
CA PHE A 236 -3.59 16.51 1.78
C PHE A 236 -2.58 16.60 2.94
N ALA A 237 -2.47 17.76 3.59
CA ALA A 237 -1.58 17.96 4.75
C ALA A 237 -1.89 16.99 5.90
N ASP A 238 -3.18 16.83 6.24
CA ASP A 238 -3.66 15.86 7.23
C ASP A 238 -3.30 14.42 6.82
N SER A 239 -3.36 14.12 5.52
CA SER A 239 -3.07 12.78 4.99
C SER A 239 -1.58 12.45 5.03
N VAL A 240 -0.72 13.43 4.78
CA VAL A 240 0.74 13.29 4.96
C VAL A 240 1.07 13.08 6.43
N THR A 241 0.51 13.90 7.32
CA THR A 241 0.70 13.77 8.77
C THR A 241 0.25 12.39 9.26
N ALA A 242 -0.91 11.92 8.81
CA ALA A 242 -1.39 10.58 9.16
C ALA A 242 -0.47 9.47 8.63
N ALA A 243 0.13 9.63 7.44
CA ALA A 243 1.09 8.67 6.92
C ALA A 243 2.39 8.65 7.76
N GLU A 244 2.90 9.83 8.14
CA GLU A 244 4.05 9.97 9.03
C GLU A 244 3.79 9.33 10.39
N GLU A 245 2.62 9.61 11.01
CA GLU A 245 2.20 9.03 12.28
C GLU A 245 2.15 7.49 12.24
N ILE A 246 1.72 6.89 11.12
CA ILE A 246 1.72 5.43 10.94
C ILE A 246 3.15 4.89 10.94
N THR A 247 4.07 5.53 10.20
CA THR A 247 5.48 5.09 10.15
C THR A 247 6.19 5.27 11.48
N ASP A 248 5.89 6.35 12.19
CA ASP A 248 6.41 6.64 13.53
C ASP A 248 5.88 5.66 14.59
N ALA A 249 4.57 5.37 14.53
CA ALA A 249 3.93 4.41 15.43
C ALA A 249 4.51 3.01 15.24
N LEU A 250 4.71 2.58 13.99
CA LEU A 250 5.32 1.28 13.69
C LEU A 250 6.76 1.22 14.24
N GLY A 251 7.56 2.27 14.06
CA GLY A 251 8.91 2.34 14.63
C GLY A 251 8.93 2.23 16.15
N ARG A 252 8.02 2.92 16.85
CA ARG A 252 7.87 2.81 18.31
C ARG A 252 7.39 1.42 18.74
N GLN A 253 6.44 0.82 18.03
CA GLN A 253 5.93 -0.52 18.31
C GLN A 253 7.03 -1.58 18.17
N VAL A 254 7.79 -1.55 17.09
CA VAL A 254 8.91 -2.48 16.88
C VAL A 254 9.98 -2.31 17.96
N ARG A 255 10.35 -1.07 18.31
CA ARG A 255 11.29 -0.82 19.41
C ARG A 255 10.79 -1.38 20.74
N ARG A 256 9.51 -1.18 21.05
CA ARG A 256 8.90 -1.73 22.26
C ARG A 256 8.92 -3.26 22.28
N ALA A 257 8.69 -3.91 21.16
CA ALA A 257 8.79 -5.36 21.03
C ALA A 257 10.22 -5.87 21.25
N VAL A 258 11.24 -5.18 20.71
CA VAL A 258 12.65 -5.49 21.00
C VAL A 258 12.93 -5.37 22.50
N GLU A 259 12.45 -4.30 23.15
CA GLU A 259 12.63 -4.10 24.59
C GLU A 259 11.98 -5.23 25.41
N LEU A 260 10.79 -5.70 25.00
CA LEU A 260 10.12 -6.85 25.63
C LEU A 260 10.91 -8.16 25.47
N LEU A 261 11.50 -8.40 24.29
CA LEU A 261 12.37 -9.56 24.07
C LEU A 261 13.62 -9.52 24.96
N VAL A 262 14.30 -8.38 25.03
CA VAL A 262 15.49 -8.20 25.87
C VAL A 262 15.15 -8.36 27.36
N GLN A 263 13.99 -7.84 27.78
CA GLN A 263 13.50 -8.02 29.13
C GLN A 263 13.24 -9.49 29.45
N SER A 264 12.51 -10.20 28.57
CA SER A 264 12.25 -11.63 28.71
C SER A 264 13.55 -12.45 28.76
N PHE A 265 14.52 -12.14 27.90
CA PHE A 265 15.84 -12.79 27.94
C PHE A 265 16.54 -12.62 29.29
N SER A 266 16.47 -11.41 29.86
CA SER A 266 17.07 -11.10 31.16
C SER A 266 16.36 -11.86 32.29
N GLU A 267 15.02 -11.93 32.25
CA GLU A 267 14.22 -12.66 33.23
C GLU A 267 14.51 -14.17 33.20
N THR A 268 14.63 -14.78 32.01
CA THR A 268 15.03 -16.18 31.87
C THR A 268 16.43 -16.42 32.44
N ALA A 269 17.38 -15.52 32.18
CA ALA A 269 18.74 -15.61 32.71
C ALA A 269 18.77 -15.50 34.24
N ASP A 270 18.02 -14.56 34.81
CA ASP A 270 17.84 -14.40 36.26
C ASP A 270 17.26 -15.68 36.90
N GLU A 271 16.31 -16.32 36.25
CA GLU A 271 15.73 -17.59 36.72
C GLU A 271 16.72 -18.75 36.62
N ALA A 272 17.50 -18.86 35.55
CA ALA A 272 18.57 -19.85 35.42
C ALA A 272 19.61 -19.69 36.54
N ARG A 273 20.03 -18.45 36.83
CA ARG A 273 20.94 -18.16 37.94
C ARG A 273 20.35 -18.53 39.31
N ARG A 274 19.05 -18.25 39.55
CA ARG A 274 18.35 -18.68 40.77
C ARG A 274 18.30 -20.21 40.92
N ARG A 275 18.26 -20.95 39.81
CA ARG A 275 18.31 -22.42 39.78
C ARG A 275 19.73 -23.00 39.86
N GLY A 276 20.77 -22.15 39.86
CA GLY A 276 22.17 -22.58 39.82
C GLY A 276 22.60 -23.15 38.47
N GLU A 277 21.85 -22.85 37.40
CA GLU A 277 22.18 -23.21 36.03
C GLU A 277 23.12 -22.14 35.42
N PRO A 278 23.93 -22.47 34.39
CA PRO A 278 24.76 -21.49 33.69
C PRO A 278 23.90 -20.36 33.12
N ASP A 279 24.45 -19.14 33.14
CA ASP A 279 23.80 -18.00 32.49
C ASP A 279 23.73 -18.24 30.97
N PRO A 280 22.53 -18.24 30.36
CA PRO A 280 22.40 -18.46 28.93
C PRO A 280 22.81 -17.25 28.09
N LEU A 281 23.00 -16.06 28.67
CA LEU A 281 23.29 -14.84 27.91
C LEU A 281 24.81 -14.64 27.68
N PRO A 282 25.20 -14.00 26.57
CA PRO A 282 26.58 -13.58 26.35
C PRO A 282 27.02 -12.50 27.34
N GLU A 283 28.33 -12.36 27.53
CA GLU A 283 28.92 -11.35 28.43
C GLU A 283 28.66 -9.91 27.98
N ASP A 284 28.59 -9.67 26.66
CA ASP A 284 28.33 -8.34 26.09
C ASP A 284 26.82 -8.09 25.93
N PRO A 285 26.23 -7.11 26.65
CA PRO A 285 24.82 -6.75 26.48
C PRO A 285 24.46 -6.28 25.07
N ALA A 286 25.44 -5.77 24.30
CA ALA A 286 25.21 -5.36 22.91
C ALA A 286 24.85 -6.54 22.00
N ASP A 287 25.39 -7.74 22.29
CA ASP A 287 25.07 -8.95 21.55
C ASP A 287 23.64 -9.42 21.83
N VAL A 288 23.16 -9.28 23.07
CA VAL A 288 21.78 -9.57 23.47
C VAL A 288 20.80 -8.68 22.70
N TYR A 289 21.07 -7.37 22.66
CA TYR A 289 20.25 -6.42 21.91
C TYR A 289 20.26 -6.71 20.41
N THR A 290 21.44 -6.98 19.84
CA THR A 290 21.59 -7.29 18.40
C THR A 290 20.86 -8.58 18.03
N ALA A 291 20.87 -9.58 18.90
CA ALA A 291 20.11 -10.81 18.72
C ALA A 291 18.60 -10.56 18.75
N ALA A 292 18.10 -9.78 19.73
CA ALA A 292 16.69 -9.41 19.81
C ALA A 292 16.22 -8.65 18.56
N VAL A 293 17.01 -7.69 18.07
CA VAL A 293 16.74 -6.99 16.81
C VAL A 293 16.73 -7.94 15.62
N THR A 294 17.66 -8.90 15.57
CA THR A 294 17.72 -9.90 14.49
C THR A 294 16.46 -10.77 14.50
N VAL A 295 16.02 -11.24 15.67
CA VAL A 295 14.78 -12.01 15.83
C VAL A 295 13.56 -11.20 15.39
N MET A 296 13.49 -9.91 15.74
CA MET A 296 12.41 -9.03 15.25
C MET A 296 12.41 -8.90 13.73
N MET A 297 13.58 -8.74 13.13
CA MET A 297 13.71 -8.70 11.67
C MET A 297 13.30 -10.02 11.01
N GLN A 298 13.54 -11.18 11.65
CA GLN A 298 13.05 -12.48 11.19
C GLN A 298 11.51 -12.54 11.24
N VAL A 299 10.89 -12.07 12.33
CA VAL A 299 9.42 -11.99 12.47
C VAL A 299 8.82 -11.10 11.37
N VAL A 300 9.36 -9.90 11.17
CA VAL A 300 8.89 -8.96 10.13
C VAL A 300 9.02 -9.57 8.74
N PHE A 301 10.15 -10.22 8.45
CA PHE A 301 10.34 -10.89 7.16
C PHE A 301 9.32 -12.00 6.94
N LEU A 302 9.06 -12.82 7.96
CA LEU A 302 8.10 -13.92 7.87
C LEU A 302 6.68 -13.42 7.62
N LEU A 303 6.25 -12.38 8.35
CA LEU A 303 4.94 -11.74 8.13
C LEU A 303 4.85 -11.13 6.72
N PHE A 304 5.89 -10.44 6.28
CA PHE A 304 5.93 -9.85 4.94
C PHE A 304 5.89 -10.90 3.82
N ALA A 305 6.59 -12.02 4.01
CA ALA A 305 6.63 -13.10 3.04
C ALA A 305 5.28 -13.84 2.97
N GLU A 306 4.57 -13.95 4.09
CA GLU A 306 3.20 -14.48 4.17
C GLU A 306 2.19 -13.56 3.44
N GLU A 307 2.30 -12.23 3.57
CA GLU A 307 1.39 -11.28 2.90
C GLU A 307 1.57 -11.19 1.37
N ARG A 308 2.72 -11.59 0.84
CA ARG A 308 3.06 -11.49 -0.59
C ARG A 308 3.04 -12.82 -1.33
N ASP A 309 2.52 -13.87 -0.70
CA ASP A 309 2.49 -15.24 -1.22
C ASP A 309 3.89 -15.70 -1.70
N LEU A 310 4.95 -15.21 -1.04
CA LEU A 310 6.35 -15.58 -1.34
C LEU A 310 6.73 -16.95 -0.76
N LEU A 311 5.87 -17.49 0.09
CA LEU A 311 6.03 -18.78 0.73
C LEU A 311 4.99 -19.78 0.21
N PRO A 312 5.32 -21.08 0.11
CA PRO A 312 4.39 -22.07 -0.43
C PRO A 312 3.08 -22.18 0.37
N GLU A 313 1.92 -22.10 -0.30
CA GLU A 313 0.59 -22.12 0.31
C GLU A 313 0.11 -23.51 0.81
N SER A 314 1.01 -24.43 1.17
CA SER A 314 0.57 -25.75 1.65
C SER A 314 0.01 -25.64 3.08
N ALA A 315 -1.02 -26.42 3.41
CA ALA A 315 -1.60 -26.45 4.77
C ALA A 315 -0.56 -26.83 5.84
N LEU A 316 0.42 -27.66 5.49
CA LEU A 316 1.55 -28.01 6.34
C LEU A 316 2.51 -26.82 6.52
N PHE A 317 2.74 -26.02 5.47
CA PHE A 317 3.56 -24.81 5.57
C PHE A 317 2.88 -23.75 6.45
N ASN A 318 1.60 -23.44 6.20
CA ASN A 318 0.86 -22.45 6.98
C ASN A 318 0.74 -22.85 8.46
N SER A 319 0.59 -24.16 8.74
CA SER A 319 0.52 -24.66 10.12
C SER A 319 1.89 -24.73 10.81
N ALA A 320 3.00 -24.91 10.09
CA ALA A 320 4.35 -25.02 10.67
C ALA A 320 5.16 -23.71 10.66
N TYR A 321 4.88 -22.79 9.73
CA TYR A 321 5.68 -21.58 9.46
C TYR A 321 4.87 -20.27 9.49
N GLY A 322 3.54 -20.33 9.37
CA GLY A 322 2.69 -19.13 9.36
C GLY A 322 2.60 -18.49 10.74
N LEU A 323 3.02 -17.22 10.86
CA LEU A 323 2.95 -16.47 12.11
C LEU A 323 1.56 -15.84 12.31
N THR A 324 0.87 -15.52 11.22
CA THR A 324 -0.46 -14.90 11.26
C THR A 324 -1.48 -15.80 11.96
N GLY A 325 -1.56 -17.07 11.56
CA GLY A 325 -2.46 -18.04 12.17
C GLY A 325 -2.10 -18.39 13.62
N GLN A 326 -0.81 -18.35 13.97
CA GLN A 326 -0.38 -18.56 15.37
C GLN A 326 -0.78 -17.41 16.28
N LEU A 327 -0.66 -16.16 15.82
CA LEU A 327 -1.15 -15.02 16.59
C LEU A 327 -2.66 -15.11 16.86
N ASP A 328 -3.44 -15.50 15.86
CA ASP A 328 -4.89 -15.64 16.03
C ASP A 328 -5.23 -16.77 17.03
N GLN A 329 -4.45 -17.86 17.06
CA GLN A 329 -4.57 -18.92 18.06
C GLN A 329 -4.20 -18.44 19.47
N LEU A 330 -3.10 -17.69 19.62
CA LEU A 330 -2.69 -17.12 20.91
C LEU A 330 -3.74 -16.18 21.48
N ARG A 331 -4.28 -15.27 20.65
CA ARG A 331 -5.39 -14.38 21.05
C ARG A 331 -6.66 -15.13 21.44
N GLN A 332 -6.94 -16.25 20.79
CA GLN A 332 -8.09 -17.07 21.16
C GLN A 332 -7.85 -17.74 22.52
N ARG A 333 -6.65 -18.28 22.76
CA ARG A 333 -6.28 -18.87 24.05
C ARG A 333 -6.25 -17.85 25.19
N GLU A 334 -5.75 -16.64 24.95
CA GLU A 334 -5.77 -15.55 25.95
C GLU A 334 -7.21 -15.29 26.44
N ARG A 335 -8.19 -15.30 25.53
CA ARG A 335 -9.61 -15.09 25.87
C ARG A 335 -10.24 -16.28 26.59
N ASP A 336 -9.85 -17.49 26.23
CA ASP A 336 -10.49 -18.72 26.71
C ASP A 336 -9.87 -19.23 28.03
N GLU A 337 -8.55 -19.05 28.24
CA GLU A 337 -7.77 -19.69 29.31
C GLU A 337 -7.20 -18.71 30.35
N SER A 338 -7.05 -17.41 30.04
CA SER A 338 -6.35 -16.32 30.76
C SER A 338 -4.92 -15.99 30.27
N PRO A 339 -4.44 -14.74 30.44
CA PRO A 339 -3.09 -14.34 30.05
C PRO A 339 -1.97 -15.12 30.76
N GLU A 340 -2.16 -15.49 32.02
CA GLU A 340 -1.18 -16.24 32.82
C GLU A 340 -0.93 -17.66 32.27
N ALA A 341 -1.89 -18.22 31.52
CA ALA A 341 -1.72 -19.52 30.87
C ALA A 341 -0.72 -19.45 29.69
N LEU A 342 -0.55 -18.28 29.08
CA LEU A 342 0.42 -18.06 27.99
C LEU A 342 1.83 -17.77 28.51
N ASP A 343 1.95 -17.36 29.78
CA ASP A 343 3.24 -17.14 30.46
C ASP A 343 3.96 -18.47 30.74
N ALA A 344 3.20 -19.57 30.85
CA ALA A 344 3.75 -20.90 31.13
C ALA A 344 4.16 -21.70 29.88
N THR A 345 3.96 -21.15 28.67
CA THR A 345 4.25 -21.85 27.41
C THR A 345 5.17 -21.01 26.53
N SER A 346 6.03 -21.66 25.75
CA SER A 346 6.99 -21.01 24.84
C SER A 346 6.99 -21.64 23.44
N ALA A 347 5.84 -22.19 23.03
CA ALA A 347 5.72 -22.99 21.80
C ALA A 347 6.01 -22.16 20.55
N LEU A 348 5.60 -20.89 20.53
CA LEU A 348 5.83 -19.98 19.42
C LEU A 348 7.32 -19.63 19.28
N TRP A 349 8.02 -19.45 20.40
CA TRP A 349 9.48 -19.21 20.41
C TRP A 349 10.25 -20.37 19.78
N HIS A 350 9.96 -21.60 20.23
CA HIS A 350 10.58 -22.81 19.67
C HIS A 350 10.28 -22.96 18.17
N ARG A 351 9.06 -22.64 17.76
CA ARG A 351 8.66 -22.67 16.35
C ARG A 351 9.43 -21.64 15.53
N LEU A 352 9.52 -20.39 15.98
CA LEU A 352 10.24 -19.33 15.28
C LEU A 352 11.70 -19.72 15.01
N LEU A 353 12.39 -20.25 16.02
CA LEU A 353 13.79 -20.70 15.88
C LEU A 353 13.93 -21.91 14.93
N ALA A 354 12.99 -22.86 14.99
CA ALA A 354 12.95 -23.99 14.07
C ALA A 354 12.71 -23.53 12.62
N THR A 355 11.79 -22.58 12.44
CA THR A 355 11.48 -21.93 11.16
C THR A 355 12.69 -21.19 10.61
N ALA A 356 13.39 -20.40 11.42
CA ALA A 356 14.59 -19.68 11.00
C ALA A 356 15.68 -20.63 10.50
N ARG A 357 15.92 -21.74 11.21
CA ARG A 357 16.87 -22.79 10.81
C ARG A 357 16.48 -23.45 9.48
N ALA A 358 15.21 -23.79 9.32
CA ALA A 358 14.70 -24.40 8.09
C ALA A 358 14.80 -23.44 6.87
N LEU A 359 14.57 -22.14 7.07
CA LEU A 359 14.75 -21.12 6.03
C LEU A 359 16.22 -20.92 5.65
N HIS A 360 17.13 -21.00 6.63
CA HIS A 360 18.56 -20.89 6.39
C HIS A 360 19.13 -22.10 5.63
N ALA A 361 18.86 -23.32 6.12
CA ALA A 361 19.37 -24.56 5.52
C ALA A 361 18.66 -24.92 4.21
N GLY A 362 17.44 -24.41 4.01
CA GLY A 362 16.50 -24.94 3.03
C GLY A 362 15.89 -26.25 3.51
N ALA A 363 14.65 -26.52 3.12
CA ALA A 363 13.96 -27.76 3.49
C ALA A 363 13.22 -28.32 2.27
N THR A 364 13.31 -29.64 2.10
CA THR A 364 12.53 -30.37 1.10
C THR A 364 11.79 -31.48 1.81
N PHE A 365 10.46 -31.43 1.81
CA PHE A 365 9.60 -32.44 2.42
C PHE A 365 8.36 -32.64 1.54
N GLU A 366 8.14 -33.87 1.05
CA GLU A 366 7.01 -34.27 0.19
C GLU A 366 6.59 -33.21 -0.84
N ASP A 367 5.52 -32.44 -0.57
CA ASP A 367 4.95 -31.41 -1.46
C ASP A 367 5.45 -29.98 -1.18
N LEU A 368 6.48 -29.82 -0.34
CA LEU A 368 7.00 -28.54 0.13
C LEU A 368 8.51 -28.43 -0.15
N ARG A 369 8.87 -27.41 -0.93
CA ARG A 369 10.27 -27.03 -1.18
C ARG A 369 10.49 -25.59 -0.75
N ILE A 370 11.28 -25.41 0.30
CA ILE A 370 11.75 -24.11 0.77
C ILE A 370 13.17 -23.92 0.22
N PRO A 371 13.40 -22.97 -0.71
CA PRO A 371 14.75 -22.60 -1.12
C PRO A 371 15.56 -22.13 0.10
N ALA A 372 16.85 -22.46 0.16
CA ALA A 372 17.73 -21.89 1.17
C ALA A 372 17.84 -20.38 0.94
N TYR A 373 17.22 -19.58 1.81
CA TYR A 373 17.16 -18.13 1.65
C TYR A 373 18.47 -17.42 2.02
N GLY A 374 19.48 -18.17 2.51
CA GLY A 374 20.89 -17.78 2.61
C GLY A 374 21.18 -16.34 3.08
N GLY A 375 21.67 -16.17 4.30
CA GLY A 375 22.07 -14.86 4.80
C GLY A 375 22.16 -14.79 6.32
N SER A 376 22.92 -13.81 6.82
CA SER A 376 23.19 -13.62 8.26
C SER A 376 21.94 -13.31 9.11
N LEU A 377 20.78 -13.09 8.49
CA LEU A 377 19.51 -12.88 9.18
C LEU A 377 18.95 -14.17 9.77
N PHE A 378 19.07 -15.31 9.07
CA PHE A 378 18.53 -16.60 9.50
C PHE A 378 19.61 -17.59 9.97
N ASP A 379 20.89 -17.19 9.91
CA ASP A 379 22.03 -17.99 10.33
C ASP A 379 21.93 -18.36 11.82
N PRO A 380 21.71 -19.64 12.17
CA PRO A 380 21.56 -20.07 13.57
C PRO A 380 22.88 -20.00 14.35
N ASP A 381 24.03 -19.99 13.67
CA ASP A 381 25.35 -19.97 14.30
C ASP A 381 25.78 -18.55 14.69
N ARG A 382 25.06 -17.52 14.19
CA ARG A 382 25.33 -16.12 14.50
C ARG A 382 25.08 -15.77 15.96
N PHE A 383 24.06 -16.37 16.57
CA PHE A 383 23.71 -16.17 17.97
C PHE A 383 23.47 -17.52 18.66
N PRO A 384 24.54 -18.30 18.97
CA PRO A 384 24.43 -19.67 19.44
C PRO A 384 23.59 -19.79 20.72
N PHE A 385 23.65 -18.76 21.57
CA PHE A 385 22.96 -18.69 22.85
C PHE A 385 21.43 -18.74 22.74
N LEU A 386 20.83 -18.28 21.63
CA LEU A 386 19.38 -18.38 21.38
C LEU A 386 18.90 -19.84 21.28
N THR A 387 19.82 -20.76 20.98
CA THR A 387 19.48 -22.17 20.75
C THR A 387 20.25 -23.15 21.62
N ALA A 388 20.98 -22.63 22.60
CA ALA A 388 21.69 -23.42 23.59
C ALA A 388 20.70 -24.27 24.39
N LEU A 389 21.11 -25.48 24.73
CA LEU A 389 20.32 -26.42 25.52
C LEU A 389 20.85 -26.50 26.95
N THR A 390 19.92 -26.62 27.89
CA THR A 390 20.23 -26.96 29.27
C THR A 390 20.70 -28.42 29.36
N PRO A 391 21.30 -28.85 30.49
CA PRO A 391 21.62 -30.26 30.73
C PRO A 391 20.42 -31.21 30.64
N ARG A 392 19.19 -30.68 30.71
CA ARG A 392 17.93 -31.43 30.61
C ARG A 392 17.42 -31.54 29.17
N GLY A 393 18.12 -30.96 28.20
CA GLY A 393 17.75 -30.99 26.78
C GLY A 393 16.66 -29.98 26.38
N THR A 394 16.30 -29.04 27.26
CA THR A 394 15.38 -27.93 26.95
C THR A 394 16.17 -26.70 26.48
N LEU A 395 15.55 -25.75 25.79
CA LEU A 395 16.19 -24.46 25.50
C LEU A 395 16.60 -23.76 26.80
N ALA A 396 17.82 -23.23 26.83
CA ALA A 396 18.36 -22.45 27.95
C ALA A 396 17.78 -21.02 27.97
N LEU A 397 17.36 -20.53 26.81
CA LEU A 397 16.68 -19.25 26.64
C LEU A 397 15.31 -19.49 25.97
N ALA A 398 14.23 -19.41 26.74
CA ALA A 398 12.87 -19.54 26.26
C ALA A 398 12.13 -18.22 26.47
N VAL A 399 11.40 -17.77 25.45
CA VAL A 399 10.51 -16.61 25.53
C VAL A 399 9.08 -17.11 25.59
N ASP A 400 8.31 -16.58 26.53
CA ASP A 400 6.95 -17.01 26.77
C ASP A 400 6.00 -16.56 25.65
N ASP A 401 4.95 -17.33 25.43
CA ASP A 401 4.00 -17.12 24.35
C ASP A 401 3.22 -15.81 24.54
N LEU A 402 3.08 -15.32 25.78
CA LEU A 402 2.54 -14.00 26.08
C LEU A 402 3.43 -12.87 25.52
N VAL A 403 4.74 -12.96 25.75
CA VAL A 403 5.72 -12.01 25.20
C VAL A 403 5.73 -12.10 23.68
N MET A 404 5.73 -13.32 23.13
CA MET A 404 5.69 -13.55 21.69
C MET A 404 4.40 -13.04 21.05
N MET A 405 3.25 -13.13 21.72
CA MET A 405 1.99 -12.54 21.27
C MET A 405 2.12 -11.01 21.13
N HIS A 406 2.67 -10.33 22.15
CA HIS A 406 2.91 -8.89 22.10
C HIS A 406 3.93 -8.49 21.02
N VAL A 407 4.96 -9.30 20.82
CA VAL A 407 5.95 -9.13 19.74
C VAL A 407 5.28 -9.21 18.36
N LEU A 408 4.43 -10.22 18.14
CA LEU A 408 3.70 -10.36 16.88
C LEU A 408 2.66 -9.25 16.69
N ASP A 409 1.96 -8.83 17.75
CA ASP A 409 1.00 -7.72 17.71
C ASP A 409 1.65 -6.39 17.33
N ALA A 410 2.83 -6.10 17.89
CA ALA A 410 3.61 -4.91 17.58
C ALA A 410 4.24 -4.93 16.18
N SER A 411 4.41 -6.13 15.60
CA SER A 411 5.00 -6.33 14.27
C SER A 411 3.97 -6.40 13.16
N ARG A 412 2.68 -6.59 13.49
CA ARG A 412 1.62 -6.46 12.49
C ARG A 412 1.51 -5.00 12.07
N TRP A 413 1.52 -4.78 10.76
CA TRP A 413 0.98 -3.54 10.21
C TRP A 413 -0.40 -3.30 10.83
N PRO A 414 -0.84 -2.05 11.07
CA PRO A 414 -2.24 -1.76 11.35
C PRO A 414 -3.07 -2.22 10.15
N THR A 415 -3.38 -3.51 10.15
CA THR A 415 -4.25 -4.16 9.21
C THR A 415 -5.63 -3.70 9.61
N CYS A 416 -6.31 -3.13 8.63
CA CYS A 416 -7.73 -2.82 8.70
C CYS A 416 -8.47 -3.94 9.46
N PRO A 417 -9.32 -3.61 10.46
CA PRO A 417 -9.97 -4.61 11.30
C PRO A 417 -10.62 -5.69 10.44
N ALA A 418 -10.27 -6.93 10.78
CA ALA A 418 -10.49 -8.13 10.01
C ALA A 418 -11.94 -8.31 9.59
N ARG A 419 -12.06 -8.85 8.37
CA ARG A 419 -13.21 -9.49 7.75
C ARG A 419 -14.04 -10.28 8.78
N ALA A 420 -15.24 -9.80 9.10
CA ALA A 420 -16.22 -10.59 9.82
C ALA A 420 -16.51 -11.88 9.02
N ALA A 421 -16.19 -13.03 9.62
CA ALA A 421 -16.47 -14.34 9.05
C ALA A 421 -17.98 -14.52 8.85
N ALA A 422 -18.40 -14.73 7.61
CA ALA A 422 -19.74 -15.25 7.32
C ALA A 422 -19.70 -16.79 7.42
N PRO A 423 -20.70 -17.44 8.04
CA PRO A 423 -20.70 -18.89 8.21
C PRO A 423 -20.94 -19.60 6.88
N SER A 424 -20.11 -20.61 6.61
CA SER A 424 -20.25 -21.52 5.49
C SER A 424 -21.56 -22.30 5.55
N ARG A 425 -22.35 -22.28 4.47
CA ARG A 425 -23.33 -23.34 4.19
C ARG A 425 -23.05 -23.93 2.81
N PHE A 426 -22.87 -25.25 2.82
CA PHE A 426 -22.79 -26.15 1.68
C PHE A 426 -23.90 -25.91 0.66
N ALA A 427 -23.55 -25.88 -0.63
CA ALA A 427 -24.34 -26.46 -1.71
C ALA A 427 -23.47 -26.69 -2.96
N THR A 428 -23.40 -27.97 -3.35
CA THR A 428 -22.89 -28.55 -4.58
C THR A 428 -23.51 -27.96 -5.86
N SER A 429 -22.70 -27.61 -6.86
CA SER A 429 -22.75 -28.18 -8.23
C SER A 429 -21.91 -27.36 -9.24
N THR A 430 -20.96 -28.07 -9.85
CA THR A 430 -20.55 -28.10 -11.27
C THR A 430 -20.75 -26.86 -12.15
N SER A 431 -19.64 -26.22 -12.57
CA SER A 431 -19.31 -25.93 -14.00
C SER A 431 -18.33 -24.76 -14.15
N SER A 432 -17.10 -25.11 -14.54
CA SER A 432 -16.18 -24.47 -15.50
C SER A 432 -16.05 -22.93 -15.69
N ARG A 433 -14.76 -22.54 -15.75
CA ARG A 433 -14.11 -21.40 -16.45
C ARG A 433 -13.74 -20.14 -15.65
N SER A 434 -12.42 -20.04 -15.43
CA SER A 434 -11.52 -18.88 -15.63
C SER A 434 -11.84 -17.52 -15.02
N ALA A 435 -11.01 -17.08 -14.07
CA ALA A 435 -10.29 -15.78 -14.12
C ALA A 435 -9.40 -15.66 -12.86
N THR A 436 -8.09 -15.84 -13.05
CA THR A 436 -7.08 -15.54 -12.03
C THR A 436 -6.92 -14.03 -11.96
N SER A 437 -7.45 -13.41 -10.90
CA SER A 437 -7.25 -11.98 -10.59
C SER A 437 -6.44 -11.87 -9.30
N THR A 438 -5.13 -11.96 -9.42
CA THR A 438 -4.18 -11.58 -8.38
C THR A 438 -4.02 -10.05 -8.42
N ARG A 439 -4.55 -9.32 -7.44
CA ARG A 439 -4.29 -7.88 -7.27
C ARG A 439 -3.51 -7.66 -5.98
N ALA A 440 -2.26 -7.26 -6.16
CA ALA A 440 -1.31 -6.88 -5.12
C ALA A 440 -1.69 -5.51 -4.51
N CYS A 441 -1.63 -5.41 -3.18
CA CYS A 441 -1.50 -4.12 -2.49
C CYS A 441 -0.08 -3.61 -2.69
N SER A 442 0.07 -2.52 -3.44
CA SER A 442 1.32 -1.78 -3.60
C SER A 442 1.58 -0.94 -2.34
N ALA A 443 2.33 -1.49 -1.40
CA ALA A 443 3.05 -0.71 -0.39
C ALA A 443 4.47 -0.43 -0.91
N THR A 444 4.84 0.84 -0.90
CA THR A 444 6.11 1.40 -1.37
C THR A 444 7.32 0.66 -0.79
N THR A 445 8.14 0.16 -1.71
CA THR A 445 9.34 -0.65 -1.51
C THR A 445 10.46 0.11 -0.79
N ALA A 446 10.80 -0.28 0.43
CA ALA A 446 12.19 -0.15 0.89
C ALA A 446 12.98 -1.30 0.24
N ALA A 447 13.77 -1.00 -0.79
CA ALA A 447 14.55 -1.99 -1.52
C ALA A 447 15.71 -2.49 -0.65
N TRP A 448 15.59 -3.70 -0.10
CA TRP A 448 16.70 -4.41 0.54
C TRP A 448 17.34 -5.37 -0.49
N PRO A 449 18.65 -5.26 -0.76
CA PRO A 449 19.30 -6.09 -1.78
C PRO A 449 19.54 -7.50 -1.23
N ILE A 450 18.62 -8.43 -1.52
CA ILE A 450 18.82 -9.87 -1.31
C ILE A 450 19.51 -10.42 -2.55
N ARG A 451 20.83 -10.69 -2.48
CA ARG A 451 21.55 -11.45 -3.51
C ARG A 451 21.52 -12.94 -3.15
N PRO A 452 20.95 -13.83 -3.98
CA PRO A 452 21.18 -15.25 -3.84
C PRO A 452 22.66 -15.55 -4.16
N SER A 453 23.36 -16.22 -3.25
CA SER A 453 24.72 -16.71 -3.49
C SER A 453 24.69 -17.83 -4.54
N SER A 454 25.13 -17.54 -5.75
CA SER A 454 25.37 -18.56 -6.78
C SER A 454 26.59 -19.40 -6.37
N GLY A 455 26.37 -20.63 -5.92
CA GLY A 455 27.41 -21.63 -5.75
C GLY A 455 28.06 -21.96 -7.10
N SER A 456 29.34 -21.64 -7.25
CA SER A 456 30.16 -22.03 -8.39
C SER A 456 30.41 -23.53 -8.33
N SER A 457 29.80 -24.30 -9.23
CA SER A 457 30.19 -25.68 -9.50
C SER A 457 31.39 -25.68 -10.45
N ALA A 458 32.55 -26.05 -9.91
CA ALA A 458 33.75 -26.33 -10.70
C ALA A 458 33.52 -27.60 -11.54
N GLY A 459 33.46 -27.44 -12.86
CA GLY A 459 33.52 -28.55 -13.82
C GLY A 459 34.96 -29.01 -14.07
N PRO A 460 35.21 -30.30 -14.37
CA PRO A 460 36.56 -30.84 -14.46
C PRO A 460 37.27 -30.38 -15.75
N GLY A 461 38.57 -30.13 -15.59
CA GLY A 461 39.45 -29.51 -16.58
C GLY A 461 39.60 -30.29 -17.89
N ARG A 462 39.67 -29.52 -18.99
CA ARG A 462 40.19 -29.97 -20.28
C ARG A 462 41.72 -30.03 -20.22
N SER A 463 42.30 -31.17 -20.60
CA SER A 463 43.73 -31.35 -20.84
C SER A 463 44.26 -30.42 -21.95
N PRO A 464 45.47 -29.86 -21.81
CA PRO A 464 46.11 -29.13 -22.89
C PRO A 464 46.85 -30.08 -23.85
N ARG A 465 46.72 -29.81 -25.15
CA ARG A 465 47.56 -30.39 -26.21
C ARG A 465 48.97 -29.81 -26.12
N SER A 466 49.97 -30.69 -26.07
CA SER A 466 51.39 -30.38 -26.30
C SER A 466 51.64 -29.98 -27.76
N PRO A 467 52.59 -29.07 -28.06
CA PRO A 467 53.14 -28.92 -29.40
C PRO A 467 54.37 -29.83 -29.56
N SER A 468 54.38 -30.62 -30.63
CA SER A 468 55.54 -31.39 -31.09
C SER A 468 56.51 -30.49 -31.85
N GLN A 469 57.77 -30.45 -31.43
CA GLN A 469 58.91 -30.18 -32.31
C GLN A 469 59.44 -31.53 -32.82
N SER A 470 59.51 -31.67 -34.15
CA SER A 470 60.47 -32.43 -34.98
C SER A 470 59.80 -32.77 -36.31
#